data_AF-A0A4D4J1F8-F1
#
_entry.id   AF-A0A4D4J1F8-F1
#
_cell.length_a   1.000
_cell.length_b   1.000
_cell.length_c   1.000
_cell.angle_alpha   90.00
_cell.angle_beta   90.00
_cell.angle_gamma   90.00
#
_symmetry.space_group_name_H-M   'P 1'
#
loop_
_entity.id
_entity.type
_entity.pdbx_description
1 polymer ?
#
loop_
_entity_poly.entity_id
_entity_poly.type
_entity_poly.pdbx_seq_one_letter_code
_entity_poly.pdbx_strand_id
1 'polypeptide(L)'
;MSEYQYYEFVAVDRPLDPGEQAEVRSLSTRAEITATSFTNEYHWGNFRGDPVRMMEHYYDAHLYLANWGTRRLMLRLPLNLLDLDEVDPYCVGDLVDAWTTEDHLVLDLSSEDEDGDDIVVDPRGWLAGIIGVRAELATGDLRPLYLAWLAAYGTWERDESAFGRDADDDPEPPVPPGLRTLTAPQRALADFLRLDDDLLAVAAETSPPLERSTGDPDRLATWVTNLPLAEKNRLLLRVVRDQAAGARMEMLARFRAETTTASRTVADLLDGAARRRNDRSSHPAT
;
A
#
# COMPACT_ATOMS: atom_id res chain seq x y z
N MET A 1 28.25 -12.51 1.43
CA MET A 1 28.28 -11.07 1.11
C MET A 1 28.28 -10.30 2.43
N SER A 2 28.86 -9.09 2.47
CA SER A 2 28.76 -8.24 3.67
C SER A 2 27.32 -7.77 3.84
N GLU A 3 26.81 -7.76 5.06
CA GLU A 3 25.46 -7.24 5.36
C GLU A 3 25.34 -5.79 4.88
N TYR A 4 24.26 -5.45 4.16
CA TYR A 4 23.93 -4.07 3.80
C TYR A 4 22.47 -3.78 4.12
N GLN A 5 22.24 -2.66 4.79
CA GLN A 5 20.91 -2.18 5.13
C GLN A 5 20.80 -0.68 4.87
N TYR A 6 19.67 -0.26 4.32
CA TYR A 6 19.31 1.12 4.06
C TYR A 6 18.02 1.46 4.79
N TYR A 7 18.01 2.59 5.50
CA TYR A 7 16.84 3.13 6.18
C TYR A 7 16.61 4.57 5.72
N GLU A 8 15.39 4.90 5.32
CA GLU A 8 14.97 6.24 4.97
C GLU A 8 13.63 6.56 5.64
N PHE A 9 13.50 7.73 6.25
CA PHE A 9 12.26 8.24 6.80
C PHE A 9 12.03 9.65 6.29
N VAL A 10 10.77 10.00 6.04
CA VAL A 10 10.36 11.32 5.54
C VAL A 10 9.16 11.83 6.34
N ALA A 11 9.23 13.08 6.77
CA ALA A 11 8.12 13.82 7.33
C ALA A 11 7.57 14.77 6.24
N VAL A 12 6.30 14.59 5.91
CA VAL A 12 5.58 15.26 4.82
C VAL A 12 4.60 16.29 5.40
N ASP A 13 3.88 15.93 6.46
CA ASP A 13 2.75 16.72 6.95
C ASP A 13 3.24 17.90 7.80
N ARG A 14 4.31 17.70 8.58
CA ARG A 14 5.03 18.77 9.29
C ARG A 14 6.52 18.45 9.42
N PRO A 15 7.40 19.47 9.44
CA PRO A 15 8.78 19.26 9.84
C PRO A 15 8.87 18.92 11.33
N LEU A 16 9.89 18.13 11.69
CA LEU A 16 10.30 17.87 13.06
C LEU A 16 10.83 19.14 13.72
N ASP A 17 10.44 19.37 14.96
CA ASP A 17 10.97 20.44 15.78
C ASP A 17 12.40 20.12 16.29
N PRO A 18 13.12 21.10 16.86
CA PRO A 18 14.49 20.88 17.34
C PRO A 18 14.62 19.81 18.44
N GLY A 19 13.60 19.62 19.27
CA GLY A 19 13.55 18.59 20.30
C GLY A 19 13.41 17.20 19.68
N GLU A 20 12.45 17.03 18.78
CA GLU A 20 12.24 15.78 18.02
C GLU A 20 13.49 15.39 17.21
N GLN A 21 14.16 16.37 16.57
CA GLN A 21 15.42 16.12 15.87
C GLN A 21 16.53 15.65 16.81
N ALA A 22 16.61 16.18 18.03
CA ALA A 22 17.59 15.76 19.02
C ALA A 22 17.31 14.34 19.53
N GLU A 23 16.03 13.99 19.72
CA GLU A 23 15.60 12.64 20.11
C GLU A 23 15.95 11.61 19.03
N VAL A 24 15.61 11.87 17.77
CA VAL A 24 15.95 10.96 16.67
C VAL A 24 17.47 10.88 16.46
N ARG A 25 18.21 11.98 16.63
CA ARG A 25 19.68 11.99 16.58
C ARG A 25 20.30 11.07 17.64
N SER A 26 19.64 10.88 18.78
CA SER A 26 20.14 9.97 19.83
C SER A 26 20.09 8.49 19.40
N LEU A 27 19.26 8.14 18.41
CA LEU A 27 19.08 6.77 17.90
C LEU A 27 20.20 6.35 16.92
N SER A 28 20.79 7.31 16.21
CA SER A 28 21.90 7.05 15.29
C SER A 28 22.88 8.21 15.20
N THR A 29 24.15 7.89 15.43
CA THR A 29 25.27 8.82 15.23
C THR A 29 25.71 8.94 13.78
N ARG A 30 25.31 7.99 12.91
CA ARG A 30 25.72 7.94 11.49
C ARG A 30 24.67 8.48 10.52
N ALA A 31 23.44 8.66 10.99
CA ALA A 31 22.35 9.09 10.13
C ALA A 31 22.52 10.54 9.68
N GLU A 32 22.18 10.79 8.43
CA GLU A 32 21.87 12.13 7.92
C GLU A 32 20.46 12.48 8.39
N ILE A 33 20.31 13.59 9.13
CA ILE A 33 19.02 13.99 9.71
C ILE A 33 18.80 15.46 9.41
N THR A 34 17.63 15.76 8.88
CA THR A 34 17.10 17.10 8.64
C THR A 34 15.77 17.26 9.37
N ALA A 35 15.12 18.42 9.23
CA ALA A 35 13.78 18.62 9.79
C ALA A 35 12.71 17.75 9.10
N THR A 36 12.98 17.19 7.92
CA THR A 36 11.98 16.42 7.14
C THR A 36 12.47 15.04 6.73
N SER A 37 13.70 14.66 7.07
CA SER A 37 14.26 13.38 6.66
C SER A 37 15.24 12.80 7.66
N PHE A 38 15.31 11.47 7.67
CA PHE A 38 16.35 10.69 8.31
C PHE A 38 16.81 9.61 7.34
N THR A 39 18.11 9.53 7.06
CA THR A 39 18.67 8.49 6.18
C THR A 39 19.89 7.87 6.84
N ASN A 40 19.99 6.54 6.76
CA ASN A 40 21.08 5.82 7.40
C ASN A 40 21.42 4.53 6.64
N GLU A 41 22.72 4.25 6.54
CA GLU A 41 23.24 3.08 5.85
C GLU A 41 24.13 2.26 6.79
N TYR A 42 23.95 0.95 6.81
CA TYR A 42 24.73 0.01 7.61
C TYR A 42 25.40 -1.02 6.72
N HIS A 43 26.69 -1.28 6.99
CA HIS A 43 27.48 -2.35 6.37
C HIS A 43 27.84 -3.48 7.38
N TRP A 44 27.41 -3.33 8.64
CA TRP A 44 27.52 -4.29 9.73
C TRP A 44 26.65 -3.85 10.92
N GLY A 45 25.96 -4.80 11.56
CA GLY A 45 25.07 -4.53 12.70
C GLY A 45 23.75 -3.85 12.31
N ASN A 46 22.91 -3.56 13.32
CA ASN A 46 21.54 -3.09 13.10
C ASN A 46 21.30 -1.66 13.58
N PHE A 47 20.28 -1.03 12.99
CA PHE A 47 19.70 0.20 13.50
C PHE A 47 19.20 -0.01 14.93
N ARG A 48 19.48 0.95 15.82
CA ARG A 48 19.11 0.86 17.25
C ARG A 48 17.74 1.44 17.55
N GLY A 49 17.17 2.20 16.62
CA GLY A 49 15.82 2.71 16.74
C GLY A 49 14.80 1.65 16.36
N ASP A 50 13.55 1.94 16.67
CA ASP A 50 12.40 1.13 16.30
C ASP A 50 11.62 1.87 15.20
N PRO A 51 11.61 1.37 13.96
CA PRO A 51 10.89 1.99 12.85
C PRO A 51 9.41 2.22 13.15
N VAL A 52 8.75 1.30 13.87
CA VAL A 52 7.35 1.43 14.26
C VAL A 52 7.14 2.67 15.12
N ARG A 53 7.91 2.80 16.21
CA ARG A 53 7.84 3.99 17.08
C ARG A 53 8.20 5.28 16.36
N MET A 54 9.15 5.23 15.42
CA MET A 54 9.52 6.40 14.64
C MET A 54 8.40 6.85 13.71
N MET A 55 7.66 5.90 13.13
CA MET A 55 6.48 6.19 12.32
C MET A 55 5.32 6.73 13.16
N GLU A 56 5.09 6.19 14.35
CA GLU A 56 4.02 6.64 15.24
C GLU A 56 4.22 8.07 15.76
N HIS A 57 5.48 8.50 15.95
CA HIS A 57 5.77 9.77 16.62
C HIS A 57 6.27 10.89 15.71
N TYR A 58 7.06 10.58 14.66
CA TYR A 58 7.86 11.62 13.97
C TYR A 58 7.67 11.67 12.46
N TYR A 59 7.58 10.51 11.79
CA TYR A 59 7.66 10.45 10.34
C TYR A 59 6.34 10.01 9.71
N ASP A 60 6.16 10.33 8.43
CA ASP A 60 4.96 10.05 7.65
C ASP A 60 5.17 8.90 6.66
N ALA A 61 6.42 8.60 6.32
CA ALA A 61 6.79 7.46 5.52
C ALA A 61 8.17 6.92 5.91
N HIS A 62 8.33 5.61 5.77
CA HIS A 62 9.59 4.91 6.00
C HIS A 62 9.82 3.89 4.89
N LEU A 63 11.08 3.76 4.46
CA LEU A 63 11.53 2.70 3.58
C LEU A 63 12.76 2.01 4.19
N TYR A 64 12.74 0.69 4.14
CA TYR A 64 13.84 -0.18 4.52
C TYR A 64 14.17 -1.16 3.41
N LEU A 65 15.47 -1.34 3.18
CA LEU A 65 16.01 -2.30 2.21
C LEU A 65 17.19 -3.04 2.83
N ALA A 66 17.27 -4.34 2.57
CA ALA A 66 18.43 -5.14 2.91
C ALA A 66 18.88 -5.98 1.71
N ASN A 67 20.19 -6.22 1.64
CA ASN A 67 20.78 -7.00 0.53
C ASN A 67 20.54 -8.51 0.62
N TRP A 68 19.79 -8.97 1.61
CA TRP A 68 19.28 -10.35 1.71
C TRP A 68 17.80 -10.44 1.30
N GLY A 69 17.28 -9.42 0.61
CA GLY A 69 15.98 -9.49 -0.04
C GLY A 69 14.84 -8.76 0.66
N THR A 70 14.97 -8.42 1.95
CA THR A 70 13.93 -7.71 2.68
C THR A 70 13.71 -6.29 2.14
N ARG A 71 12.47 -5.99 1.79
CA ARG A 71 11.99 -4.64 1.47
C ARG A 71 10.79 -4.33 2.33
N ARG A 72 10.78 -3.16 2.96
CA ARG A 72 9.63 -2.71 3.77
C ARG A 72 9.34 -1.25 3.51
N LEU A 73 8.07 -0.91 3.38
CA LEU A 73 7.55 0.44 3.21
C LEU A 73 6.45 0.66 4.23
N MET A 74 6.57 1.71 5.05
CA MET A 74 5.53 2.12 5.97
C MET A 74 4.99 3.48 5.57
N LEU A 75 3.66 3.65 5.58
CA LEU A 75 2.99 4.91 5.28
C LEU A 75 2.03 5.26 6.42
N ARG A 76 2.20 6.43 7.02
CA ARG A 76 1.27 6.96 8.02
C ARG A 76 0.31 7.95 7.38
N LEU A 77 -0.99 7.81 7.65
CA LEU A 77 -2.03 8.72 7.19
C LEU A 77 -2.93 9.14 8.36
N PRO A 78 -3.46 10.37 8.37
CA PRO A 78 -4.50 10.77 9.32
C PRO A 78 -5.75 9.87 9.25
N LEU A 79 -6.32 9.50 10.40
CA LEU A 79 -7.50 8.59 10.49
C LEU A 79 -8.74 9.12 9.75
N ASN A 80 -8.86 10.44 9.58
CA ASN A 80 -9.97 11.05 8.85
C ASN A 80 -9.82 10.94 7.32
N LEU A 81 -8.69 10.45 6.82
CA LEU A 81 -8.39 10.30 5.39
C LEU A 81 -8.38 8.85 4.92
N LEU A 82 -8.10 7.88 5.81
CA LEU A 82 -8.15 6.45 5.52
C LEU A 82 -8.57 5.69 6.79
N ASP A 83 -9.63 4.90 6.66
CA ASP A 83 -10.19 4.09 7.76
C ASP A 83 -9.60 2.68 7.73
N LEU A 84 -9.38 2.08 8.89
CA LEU A 84 -8.87 0.72 9.01
C LEU A 84 -9.82 -0.30 8.37
N ASP A 85 -11.14 -0.10 8.50
CA ASP A 85 -12.13 -0.97 7.87
C ASP A 85 -12.03 -1.00 6.32
N GLU A 86 -11.46 0.05 5.70
CA GLU A 86 -11.21 0.08 4.26
C GLU A 86 -9.88 -0.61 3.88
N VAL A 87 -8.96 -0.73 4.82
CA VAL A 87 -7.63 -1.33 4.62
C VAL A 87 -7.63 -2.81 4.93
N ASP A 88 -8.35 -3.24 5.98
CA ASP A 88 -8.43 -4.63 6.47
C ASP A 88 -8.65 -5.67 5.37
N PRO A 89 -9.54 -5.48 4.37
CA PRO A 89 -9.72 -6.45 3.30
C PRO A 89 -8.47 -6.71 2.46
N TYR A 90 -7.51 -5.78 2.44
CA TYR A 90 -6.27 -5.88 1.69
C TYR A 90 -5.09 -6.36 2.55
N CYS A 91 -5.28 -6.60 3.85
CA CYS A 91 -4.23 -7.11 4.73
C CYS A 91 -3.95 -8.59 4.45
N VAL A 92 -2.67 -8.97 4.49
CA VAL A 92 -2.16 -10.31 4.16
C VAL A 92 -1.05 -10.69 5.13
N GLY A 93 -1.42 -11.39 6.21
CA GLY A 93 -0.48 -11.80 7.26
C GLY A 93 0.43 -10.65 7.70
N ASP A 94 1.74 -10.89 7.70
CA ASP A 94 2.75 -9.89 8.04
C ASP A 94 3.28 -9.10 6.82
N LEU A 95 2.80 -9.40 5.60
CA LEU A 95 3.27 -8.76 4.35
C LEU A 95 2.51 -7.48 4.03
N VAL A 96 1.23 -7.41 4.39
CA VAL A 96 0.41 -6.20 4.31
C VAL A 96 -0.34 -6.10 5.63
N ASP A 97 0.14 -5.23 6.51
CA ASP A 97 -0.46 -5.01 7.83
C ASP A 97 -0.84 -3.54 8.00
N ALA A 98 -1.81 -3.28 8.87
CA ALA A 98 -2.23 -1.94 9.21
C ALA A 98 -2.70 -1.87 10.66
N TRP A 99 -2.37 -0.77 11.32
CA TRP A 99 -2.86 -0.49 12.66
C TRP A 99 -3.16 0.99 12.85
N THR A 100 -3.89 1.28 13.92
CA THR A 100 -4.24 2.64 14.29
C THR A 100 -3.51 3.06 15.56
N THR A 101 -3.12 4.32 15.59
CA THR A 101 -2.71 5.08 16.78
C THR A 101 -3.89 5.95 17.21
N GLU A 102 -3.68 6.88 18.14
CA GLU A 102 -4.73 7.84 18.55
C GLU A 102 -5.24 8.69 17.38
N ASP A 103 -4.35 9.14 16.49
CA ASP A 103 -4.66 10.13 15.44
C ASP A 103 -4.40 9.64 14.01
N HIS A 104 -3.69 8.52 13.84
CA HIS A 104 -3.20 8.06 12.54
C HIS A 104 -3.42 6.57 12.32
N LEU A 105 -3.60 6.19 11.05
CA LEU A 105 -3.40 4.84 10.56
C LEU A 105 -1.96 4.70 10.04
N VAL A 106 -1.32 3.57 10.34
CA VAL A 106 -0.03 3.18 9.77
C VAL A 106 -0.24 1.93 8.94
N LEU A 107 0.11 2.01 7.65
CA LEU A 107 0.17 0.89 6.72
C LEU A 107 1.62 0.40 6.66
N ASP A 108 1.81 -0.91 6.68
CA ASP A 108 3.11 -1.56 6.65
C ASP A 108 3.14 -2.65 5.58
N LEU A 109 4.01 -2.46 4.58
CA LEU A 109 4.08 -3.27 3.38
C LEU A 109 5.46 -3.89 3.27
N SER A 110 5.52 -5.21 3.26
CA SER A 110 6.77 -5.98 3.22
C SER A 110 6.83 -6.88 1.98
N SER A 111 8.03 -7.05 1.43
CA SER A 111 8.35 -7.98 0.35
C SER A 111 9.68 -8.66 0.67
N GLU A 112 9.61 -9.94 0.98
CA GLU A 112 10.78 -10.78 1.23
C GLU A 112 11.22 -11.52 -0.04
N ASP A 113 12.49 -11.86 -0.13
CA ASP A 113 13.08 -12.59 -1.25
C ASP A 113 14.28 -13.40 -0.77
N GLU A 114 14.04 -14.64 -0.35
CA GLU A 114 15.05 -15.46 0.34
C GLU A 114 16.24 -15.85 -0.55
N ASP A 115 16.07 -15.82 -1.87
CA ASP A 115 17.13 -16.16 -2.83
C ASP A 115 18.21 -15.07 -2.94
N GLY A 116 17.92 -13.83 -2.50
CA GLY A 116 18.93 -12.78 -2.32
C GLY A 116 19.69 -12.34 -3.59
N ASP A 117 19.22 -12.71 -4.78
CA ASP A 117 19.86 -12.40 -6.06
C ASP A 117 19.63 -10.94 -6.51
N ASP A 118 18.70 -10.24 -5.88
CA ASP A 118 18.36 -8.84 -6.18
C ASP A 118 19.32 -7.87 -5.49
N ILE A 119 20.47 -7.62 -6.13
CA ILE A 119 21.42 -6.60 -5.69
C ILE A 119 20.78 -5.23 -5.95
N VAL A 120 20.25 -4.60 -4.90
CA VAL A 120 19.82 -3.20 -4.96
C VAL A 120 21.03 -2.31 -5.27
N VAL A 121 21.14 -1.88 -6.53
CA VAL A 121 22.29 -1.10 -7.03
C VAL A 121 22.31 0.32 -6.47
N ASP A 122 21.14 0.90 -6.20
CA ASP A 122 20.99 2.20 -5.54
C ASP A 122 19.64 2.25 -4.79
N PRO A 123 19.63 2.25 -3.45
CA PRO A 123 18.39 2.33 -2.68
C PRO A 123 17.81 3.75 -2.65
N ARG A 124 18.58 4.77 -3.03
CA ARG A 124 18.14 6.17 -2.94
C ARG A 124 17.08 6.48 -4.00
N GLY A 125 16.05 7.23 -3.60
CA GLY A 125 15.03 7.72 -4.52
C GLY A 125 13.80 6.80 -4.67
N TRP A 126 13.84 5.56 -4.18
CA TRP A 126 12.66 4.70 -4.12
C TRP A 126 11.53 5.35 -3.33
N LEU A 127 11.83 5.83 -2.11
CA LEU A 127 10.81 6.45 -1.27
C LEU A 127 10.25 7.71 -1.94
N ALA A 128 11.11 8.53 -2.56
CA ALA A 128 10.69 9.72 -3.29
C ALA A 128 9.78 9.40 -4.49
N GLY A 129 9.98 8.27 -5.17
CA GLY A 129 9.11 7.78 -6.24
C GLY A 129 7.75 7.31 -5.74
N ILE A 130 7.73 6.66 -4.56
CA ILE A 130 6.52 6.01 -4.00
C ILE A 130 5.66 6.99 -3.18
N ILE A 131 6.25 8.00 -2.53
CA ILE A 131 5.59 8.83 -1.51
C ILE A 131 4.27 9.47 -1.96
N GLY A 132 4.10 9.69 -3.27
CA GLY A 132 2.85 10.18 -3.87
C GLY A 132 1.63 9.29 -3.59
N VAL A 133 1.85 7.99 -3.32
CA VAL A 133 0.80 7.04 -2.89
C VAL A 133 0.04 7.53 -1.66
N ARG A 134 0.68 8.24 -0.72
CA ARG A 134 -0.02 8.81 0.46
C ARG A 134 -1.15 9.75 0.05
N ALA A 135 -0.88 10.63 -0.92
CA ALA A 135 -1.89 11.57 -1.41
C ALA A 135 -3.02 10.84 -2.16
N GLU A 136 -2.68 9.80 -2.92
CA GLU A 136 -3.67 8.98 -3.63
C GLU A 136 -4.61 8.27 -2.65
N LEU A 137 -4.06 7.58 -1.64
CA LEU A 137 -4.81 6.94 -0.56
C LEU A 137 -5.71 7.93 0.18
N ALA A 138 -5.19 9.11 0.53
CA ALA A 138 -5.94 10.18 1.17
C ALA A 138 -7.13 10.71 0.35
N THR A 139 -7.13 10.48 -0.97
CA THR A 139 -8.24 10.84 -1.87
C THR A 139 -9.18 9.67 -2.19
N GLY A 140 -8.92 8.49 -1.62
CA GLY A 140 -9.72 7.29 -1.76
C GLY A 140 -9.42 6.43 -2.97
N ASP A 141 -8.23 6.60 -3.53
CA ASP A 141 -7.66 5.68 -4.50
C ASP A 141 -7.04 4.49 -3.76
N LEU A 142 -7.74 3.34 -3.79
CA LEU A 142 -7.32 2.12 -3.10
C LEU A 142 -6.44 1.21 -3.97
N ARG A 143 -6.06 1.65 -5.19
CA ARG A 143 -5.12 0.90 -6.04
C ARG A 143 -3.82 0.55 -5.32
N PRO A 144 -3.19 1.43 -4.52
CA PRO A 144 -1.97 1.08 -3.80
C PRO A 144 -2.13 -0.11 -2.83
N LEU A 145 -3.26 -0.19 -2.12
CA LEU A 145 -3.54 -1.32 -1.22
C LEU A 145 -3.71 -2.63 -2.01
N TYR A 146 -4.44 -2.57 -3.12
CA TYR A 146 -4.65 -3.74 -3.98
C TYR A 146 -3.36 -4.21 -4.66
N LEU A 147 -2.48 -3.28 -5.08
CA LEU A 147 -1.16 -3.63 -5.62
C LEU A 147 -0.29 -4.33 -4.56
N ALA A 148 -0.35 -3.88 -3.31
CA ALA A 148 0.37 -4.53 -2.21
C ALA A 148 -0.18 -5.92 -1.91
N TRP A 149 -1.52 -6.08 -1.88
CA TRP A 149 -2.18 -7.37 -1.73
C TRP A 149 -1.77 -8.37 -2.83
N LEU A 150 -1.77 -7.94 -4.09
CA LEU A 150 -1.29 -8.77 -5.21
C LEU A 150 0.18 -9.15 -5.04
N ALA A 151 1.02 -8.20 -4.63
CA ALA A 151 2.45 -8.45 -4.45
C ALA A 151 2.71 -9.46 -3.32
N ALA A 152 1.92 -9.40 -2.24
CA ALA A 152 2.00 -10.34 -1.13
C ALA A 152 1.73 -11.77 -1.59
N TYR A 153 0.59 -12.05 -2.21
CA TYR A 153 0.29 -13.39 -2.74
C TYR A 153 1.15 -13.78 -3.94
N GLY A 154 1.68 -12.82 -4.70
CA GLY A 154 2.69 -13.07 -5.73
C GLY A 154 4.01 -13.65 -5.19
N THR A 155 4.25 -13.54 -3.87
CA THR A 155 5.40 -14.18 -3.21
C THR A 155 5.39 -15.69 -3.37
N TRP A 156 4.22 -16.32 -3.57
CA TRP A 156 4.12 -17.77 -3.78
C TRP A 156 4.91 -18.28 -4.99
N GLU A 157 5.15 -17.43 -6.00
CA GLU A 157 5.99 -17.76 -7.16
C GLU A 157 7.47 -17.89 -6.79
N ARG A 158 7.89 -17.27 -5.69
CA ARG A 158 9.27 -17.24 -5.21
C ARG A 158 9.47 -18.22 -4.06
N ASP A 159 8.45 -18.40 -3.23
CA ASP A 159 8.44 -19.33 -2.11
C ASP A 159 7.08 -20.05 -2.01
N GLU A 160 7.03 -21.30 -2.48
CA GLU A 160 5.84 -22.18 -2.40
C GLU A 160 5.37 -22.43 -0.96
N SER A 161 6.24 -22.18 0.03
CA SER A 161 5.96 -22.33 1.46
C SER A 161 5.62 -21.02 2.18
N ALA A 162 5.59 -19.88 1.46
CA ALA A 162 5.25 -18.58 2.02
C ALA A 162 3.86 -18.55 2.68
N PHE A 163 2.93 -19.38 2.18
CA PHE A 163 1.58 -19.50 2.71
C PHE A 163 1.15 -20.95 2.91
N GLY A 164 0.19 -21.14 3.84
CA GLY A 164 -0.53 -22.41 3.98
C GLY A 164 -1.43 -22.69 2.78
N ARG A 165 -1.80 -23.95 2.57
CA ARG A 165 -2.70 -24.35 1.45
C ARG A 165 -4.09 -23.74 1.53
N ASP A 166 -4.49 -23.25 2.68
CA ASP A 166 -5.76 -22.55 2.91
C ASP A 166 -5.80 -21.16 2.30
N ALA A 167 -4.64 -20.53 2.07
CA ALA A 167 -4.53 -19.22 1.45
C ALA A 167 -5.00 -19.20 -0.03
N ASP A 168 -5.08 -20.36 -0.69
CA ASP A 168 -5.59 -20.49 -2.07
C ASP A 168 -7.07 -20.08 -2.15
N ASP A 169 -7.82 -20.37 -1.09
CA ASP A 169 -9.26 -20.13 -0.99
C ASP A 169 -9.57 -18.70 -0.51
N ASP A 170 -8.56 -17.88 -0.20
CA ASP A 170 -8.76 -16.52 0.24
C ASP A 170 -9.46 -15.70 -0.86
N PRO A 171 -10.52 -14.94 -0.51
CA PRO A 171 -11.26 -14.16 -1.49
C PRO A 171 -10.44 -12.95 -1.93
N GLU A 172 -10.45 -12.69 -3.24
CA GLU A 172 -9.94 -11.45 -3.80
C GLU A 172 -10.72 -10.26 -3.20
N PRO A 173 -10.02 -9.23 -2.67
CA PRO A 173 -10.65 -8.06 -2.12
C PRO A 173 -11.29 -7.21 -3.22
N PRO A 174 -12.07 -6.16 -2.87
CA PRO A 174 -12.69 -5.29 -3.85
C PRO A 174 -11.67 -4.72 -4.85
N VAL A 175 -11.83 -5.07 -6.12
CA VAL A 175 -10.91 -4.65 -7.19
C VAL A 175 -11.10 -3.16 -7.47
N PRO A 176 -10.09 -2.32 -7.24
CA PRO A 176 -10.22 -0.89 -7.49
C PRO A 176 -10.27 -0.60 -9.00
N PRO A 177 -10.98 0.46 -9.40
CA PRO A 177 -11.02 0.88 -10.80
C PRO A 177 -9.68 1.45 -11.25
N GLY A 178 -9.33 1.23 -12.52
CA GLY A 178 -8.19 1.89 -13.17
C GLY A 178 -6.85 1.15 -13.04
N LEU A 179 -6.84 -0.17 -12.79
CA LEU A 179 -5.59 -0.95 -12.73
C LEU A 179 -4.82 -0.99 -14.05
N ARG A 180 -5.49 -0.74 -15.19
CA ARG A 180 -4.84 -0.63 -16.50
C ARG A 180 -4.08 0.69 -16.71
N THR A 181 -4.16 1.63 -15.77
CA THR A 181 -3.59 2.98 -15.93
C THR A 181 -3.02 3.45 -14.59
N LEU A 182 -1.97 2.76 -14.14
CA LEU A 182 -1.26 3.09 -12.91
C LEU A 182 -0.55 4.45 -13.01
N THR A 183 -0.58 5.21 -11.92
CA THR A 183 0.18 6.46 -11.79
C THR A 183 1.69 6.17 -11.68
N ALA A 184 2.53 7.20 -11.71
CA ALA A 184 3.96 7.00 -11.50
C ALA A 184 4.28 6.47 -10.08
N PRO A 185 3.68 7.00 -8.99
CA PRO A 185 3.87 6.43 -7.65
C PRO A 185 3.40 4.98 -7.51
N GLN A 186 2.27 4.62 -8.14
CA GLN A 186 1.75 3.25 -8.12
C GLN A 186 2.66 2.26 -8.83
N ARG A 187 3.26 2.66 -9.95
CA ARG A 187 4.27 1.84 -10.63
C ARG A 187 5.52 1.67 -9.77
N ALA A 188 6.02 2.76 -9.18
CA ALA A 188 7.16 2.68 -8.26
C ALA A 188 6.87 1.78 -7.05
N LEU A 189 5.64 1.77 -6.53
CA LEU A 189 5.21 0.87 -5.47
C LEU A 189 5.21 -0.60 -5.94
N ALA A 190 4.60 -0.88 -7.09
CA ALA A 190 4.55 -2.21 -7.67
C ALA A 190 5.97 -2.78 -7.91
N ASP A 191 6.85 -1.97 -8.50
CA ASP A 191 8.26 -2.33 -8.73
C ASP A 191 9.00 -2.60 -7.41
N PHE A 192 8.79 -1.74 -6.40
CA PHE A 192 9.40 -1.90 -5.09
C PHE A 192 8.97 -3.20 -4.41
N LEU A 193 7.67 -3.53 -4.44
CA LEU A 193 7.13 -4.75 -3.84
C LEU A 193 7.35 -6.01 -4.67
N ARG A 194 7.95 -5.90 -5.86
CA ARG A 194 8.19 -6.99 -6.83
C ARG A 194 6.88 -7.63 -7.32
N LEU A 195 5.88 -6.82 -7.60
CA LEU A 195 4.63 -7.29 -8.18
C LEU A 195 4.87 -7.88 -9.57
N ASP A 196 4.38 -9.11 -9.79
CA ASP A 196 4.43 -9.77 -11.10
C ASP A 196 3.49 -9.10 -12.12
N ASP A 197 4.03 -8.76 -13.29
CA ASP A 197 3.31 -8.07 -14.35
C ASP A 197 2.14 -8.90 -14.91
N ASP A 198 2.26 -10.24 -14.94
CA ASP A 198 1.19 -11.10 -15.41
C ASP A 198 0.06 -11.22 -14.40
N LEU A 199 0.39 -11.30 -13.12
CA LEU A 199 -0.58 -11.24 -12.03
C LEU A 199 -1.35 -9.90 -12.06
N LEU A 200 -0.64 -8.77 -12.20
CA LEU A 200 -1.27 -7.47 -12.37
C LEU A 200 -2.16 -7.42 -13.62
N ALA A 201 -1.72 -8.00 -14.74
CA ALA A 201 -2.50 -8.02 -15.97
C ALA A 201 -3.82 -8.82 -15.80
N VAL A 202 -3.78 -9.98 -15.14
CA VAL A 202 -4.94 -10.84 -14.86
C VAL A 202 -5.90 -10.17 -13.88
N ALA A 203 -5.36 -9.54 -12.84
CA ALA A 203 -6.14 -8.72 -11.93
C ALA A 203 -6.85 -7.56 -12.66
N ALA A 204 -6.14 -6.88 -13.55
CA ALA A 204 -6.66 -5.75 -14.30
C ALA A 204 -7.80 -6.13 -15.26
N GLU A 205 -7.96 -7.39 -15.66
CA GLU A 205 -9.06 -7.85 -16.54
C GLU A 205 -10.44 -7.52 -15.98
N THR A 206 -10.64 -7.72 -14.68
CA THR A 206 -11.90 -7.43 -13.98
C THR A 206 -11.97 -6.02 -13.42
N SER A 207 -10.85 -5.29 -13.40
CA SER A 207 -10.81 -3.90 -12.93
C SER A 207 -11.71 -3.00 -13.78
N PRO A 208 -12.66 -2.27 -13.16
CA PRO A 208 -13.45 -1.28 -13.87
C PRO A 208 -12.55 -0.14 -14.42
N PRO A 209 -12.93 0.54 -15.52
CA PRO A 209 -12.26 1.74 -15.97
C PRO A 209 -12.30 2.86 -14.93
N LEU A 210 -11.25 3.68 -14.90
CA LEU A 210 -11.12 4.80 -13.96
C LEU A 210 -12.30 5.80 -14.08
N GLU A 211 -12.82 6.02 -15.28
CA GLU A 211 -13.95 6.91 -15.56
C GLU A 211 -15.29 6.42 -14.97
N ARG A 212 -15.43 5.11 -14.71
CA ARG A 212 -16.60 4.54 -14.01
C ARG A 212 -16.50 4.70 -12.48
N SER A 213 -15.36 5.13 -11.94
CA SER A 213 -15.13 5.30 -10.49
C SER A 213 -15.80 6.53 -9.89
N THR A 214 -16.10 7.54 -10.71
CA THR A 214 -17.01 8.64 -10.34
C THR A 214 -18.47 8.19 -10.19
N GLY A 215 -18.71 6.87 -10.26
CA GLY A 215 -20.03 6.29 -10.43
C GLY A 215 -20.54 6.61 -11.83
N ASP A 216 -21.41 5.75 -12.36
CA ASP A 216 -22.49 6.30 -13.16
C ASP A 216 -23.18 7.35 -12.25
N PRO A 217 -23.14 8.66 -12.59
CA PRO A 217 -23.68 9.71 -11.73
C PRO A 217 -25.13 9.41 -11.33
N ASP A 218 -25.87 8.70 -12.20
CA ASP A 218 -27.25 8.30 -11.96
C ASP A 218 -27.34 7.16 -10.94
N ARG A 219 -26.42 6.18 -10.94
CA ARG A 219 -26.38 5.12 -9.91
C ARG A 219 -25.96 5.69 -8.55
N LEU A 220 -24.96 6.57 -8.52
CA LEU A 220 -24.54 7.21 -7.28
C LEU A 220 -25.67 8.10 -6.73
N ALA A 221 -26.33 8.89 -7.58
CA ALA A 221 -27.49 9.70 -7.20
C ALA A 221 -28.64 8.84 -6.68
N THR A 222 -28.90 7.68 -7.31
CA THR A 222 -29.92 6.72 -6.86
C THR A 222 -29.56 6.14 -5.49
N TRP A 223 -28.32 5.71 -5.31
CA TRP A 223 -27.83 5.19 -4.02
C TRP A 223 -27.92 6.24 -2.92
N VAL A 224 -27.44 7.46 -3.18
CA VAL A 224 -27.56 8.59 -2.25
C VAL A 224 -29.04 8.87 -1.94
N THR A 225 -29.93 8.82 -2.93
CA THR A 225 -31.37 9.03 -2.72
C THR A 225 -31.99 7.98 -1.81
N ASN A 226 -31.52 6.73 -1.89
CA ASN A 226 -32.00 5.63 -1.06
C ASN A 226 -31.47 5.65 0.39
N LEU A 227 -30.45 6.46 0.71
CA LEU A 227 -29.98 6.60 2.08
C LEU A 227 -31.07 7.15 3.01
N PRO A 228 -31.22 6.60 4.23
CA PRO A 228 -32.13 7.14 5.24
C PRO A 228 -31.87 8.63 5.52
N LEU A 229 -32.92 9.40 5.80
CA LEU A 229 -32.78 10.84 6.07
C LEU A 229 -31.85 11.15 7.25
N ALA A 230 -31.92 10.35 8.31
CA ALA A 230 -31.01 10.48 9.46
C ALA A 230 -29.54 10.34 9.05
N GLU A 231 -29.27 9.45 8.10
CA GLU A 231 -27.93 9.17 7.62
C GLU A 231 -27.40 10.27 6.70
N LYS A 232 -28.25 10.77 5.79
CA LYS A 232 -27.95 11.96 4.99
C LYS A 232 -27.60 13.15 5.87
N ASN A 233 -28.40 13.39 6.92
CA ASN A 233 -28.14 14.48 7.85
C ASN A 233 -26.82 14.28 8.61
N ARG A 234 -26.50 13.04 9.04
CA ARG A 234 -25.22 12.72 9.69
C ARG A 234 -24.04 13.02 8.77
N LEU A 235 -24.08 12.56 7.52
CA LEU A 235 -23.02 12.80 6.52
C LEU A 235 -22.86 14.29 6.21
N LEU A 236 -23.95 15.03 6.03
CA LEU A 236 -23.92 16.48 5.81
C LEU A 236 -23.35 17.23 7.02
N LEU A 237 -23.68 16.82 8.25
CA LEU A 237 -23.10 17.40 9.46
C LEU A 237 -21.58 17.15 9.55
N ARG A 238 -21.08 16.00 9.10
CA ARG A 238 -19.63 15.75 9.00
C ARG A 238 -18.98 16.73 8.03
N VAL A 239 -19.59 17.00 6.87
CA VAL A 239 -19.08 17.99 5.91
C VAL A 239 -19.00 19.39 6.52
N VAL A 240 -20.03 19.83 7.27
CA VAL A 240 -20.02 21.14 7.95
C VAL A 240 -18.96 21.23 9.06
N ARG A 241 -18.52 20.09 9.62
CA ARG A 241 -17.50 20.00 10.68
C ARG A 241 -16.08 19.76 10.14
N ASP A 242 -15.81 20.10 8.89
CA ASP A 242 -14.54 19.87 8.20
C ASP A 242 -14.10 18.38 8.15
N GLN A 243 -15.04 17.45 8.28
CA GLN A 243 -14.83 16.00 8.15
C GLN A 243 -15.30 15.48 6.78
N ALA A 244 -15.24 16.33 5.75
CA ALA A 244 -15.76 16.03 4.42
C ALA A 244 -14.98 14.89 3.73
N ALA A 245 -13.67 14.82 3.92
CA ALA A 245 -12.83 13.76 3.36
C ALA A 245 -13.26 12.38 3.89
N GLY A 246 -13.29 12.20 5.21
CA GLY A 246 -13.74 10.95 5.82
C GLY A 246 -15.21 10.60 5.54
N ALA A 247 -16.09 11.60 5.38
CA ALA A 247 -17.47 11.35 4.96
C ALA A 247 -17.54 10.85 3.50
N ARG A 248 -16.73 11.44 2.61
CA ARG A 248 -16.61 11.00 1.21
C ARG A 248 -16.07 9.58 1.12
N MET A 249 -15.03 9.26 1.91
CA MET A 249 -14.44 7.93 1.98
C MET A 249 -15.47 6.87 2.39
N GLU A 250 -16.15 7.09 3.52
CA GLU A 250 -17.22 6.22 4.00
C GLU A 250 -18.32 5.98 2.93
N MET A 251 -18.72 7.04 2.22
CA MET A 251 -19.73 6.94 1.17
C MET A 251 -19.25 6.10 -0.02
N LEU A 252 -18.01 6.29 -0.46
CA LEU A 252 -17.44 5.53 -1.56
C LEU A 252 -17.26 4.06 -1.19
N ALA A 253 -16.78 3.75 0.02
CA ALA A 253 -16.65 2.39 0.52
C ALA A 253 -17.98 1.64 0.49
N ARG A 254 -19.05 2.26 1.01
CA ARG A 254 -20.39 1.66 1.05
C ARG A 254 -21.01 1.49 -0.33
N PHE A 255 -20.86 2.48 -1.20
CA PHE A 255 -21.33 2.37 -2.58
C PHE A 255 -20.65 1.21 -3.31
N ARG A 256 -19.34 1.02 -3.10
CA ARG A 256 -18.58 -0.11 -3.67
C ARG A 256 -19.07 -1.45 -3.12
N ALA A 257 -19.21 -1.58 -1.79
CA ALA A 257 -19.66 -2.81 -1.14
C ALA A 257 -21.01 -3.33 -1.65
N GLU A 258 -21.97 -2.44 -1.95
CA GLU A 258 -23.27 -2.81 -2.53
C GLU A 258 -23.23 -3.18 -4.02
N THR A 259 -22.09 -2.95 -4.69
CA THR A 259 -21.90 -3.19 -6.13
C THR A 259 -20.98 -4.36 -6.44
N THR A 260 -20.33 -4.96 -5.45
CA THR A 260 -19.41 -6.09 -5.63
C THR A 260 -20.19 -7.38 -5.92
N THR A 261 -19.90 -8.00 -7.06
CA THR A 261 -20.34 -9.37 -7.42
C THR A 261 -19.20 -10.37 -7.24
N ALA A 262 -19.56 -11.63 -7.02
CA ALA A 262 -18.72 -12.82 -6.75
C ALA A 262 -17.19 -12.64 -6.91
N SER A 263 -16.49 -12.77 -5.78
CA SER A 263 -15.04 -12.64 -5.63
C SER A 263 -14.33 -13.87 -6.22
N ARG A 264 -13.32 -13.64 -7.07
CA ARG A 264 -12.35 -14.69 -7.45
C ARG A 264 -11.54 -15.07 -6.22
N THR A 265 -10.94 -16.24 -6.24
CA THR A 265 -9.98 -16.64 -5.20
C THR A 265 -8.56 -16.20 -5.56
N VAL A 266 -7.64 -16.25 -4.60
CA VAL A 266 -6.20 -16.13 -4.86
C VAL A 266 -5.75 -17.18 -5.88
N ALA A 267 -6.20 -18.43 -5.75
CA ALA A 267 -5.88 -19.50 -6.69
C ALA A 267 -6.29 -19.15 -8.14
N ASP A 268 -7.49 -18.58 -8.34
CA ASP A 268 -7.95 -18.16 -9.68
C ASP A 268 -7.00 -17.14 -10.33
N LEU A 269 -6.47 -16.21 -9.54
CA LEU A 269 -5.53 -15.17 -9.99
C LEU A 269 -4.17 -15.77 -10.37
N LEU A 270 -3.61 -16.61 -9.50
CA LEU A 270 -2.31 -17.24 -9.72
C LEU A 270 -2.35 -18.21 -10.92
N ASP A 271 -3.41 -19.03 -11.03
CA ASP A 271 -3.64 -19.88 -12.21
C ASP A 271 -3.80 -19.06 -13.48
N GLY A 272 -4.48 -17.91 -13.39
CA GLY A 272 -4.58 -16.94 -14.49
C GLY A 272 -3.20 -16.45 -14.93
N ALA A 273 -2.36 -16.04 -13.99
CA ALA A 273 -1.02 -15.52 -14.24
C ALA A 273 -0.11 -16.60 -14.87
N ALA A 274 -0.12 -17.81 -14.31
CA ALA A 274 0.64 -18.94 -14.81
C ALA A 274 0.24 -19.30 -16.26
N ARG A 275 -1.07 -19.33 -16.58
CA ARG A 275 -1.57 -19.54 -17.95
C ARG A 275 -1.04 -18.47 -18.90
N ARG A 276 -1.12 -17.20 -18.50
CA ARG A 276 -0.64 -16.07 -19.30
C ARG A 276 0.86 -16.13 -19.59
N ARG A 277 1.69 -16.51 -18.60
CA ARG A 277 3.13 -16.72 -18.76
C ARG A 277 3.45 -17.83 -19.77
N ASN A 278 2.71 -18.94 -19.72
CA ASN A 278 2.86 -20.07 -20.63
C ASN A 278 2.51 -19.67 -22.08
N ASP A 279 1.44 -18.90 -22.27
CA ASP A 279 1.04 -18.42 -23.59
C ASP A 279 2.07 -17.48 -24.21
N ARG A 280 2.65 -16.56 -23.41
CA ARG A 280 3.72 -15.66 -23.84
C ARG A 280 4.99 -16.41 -24.24
N SER A 281 5.37 -17.43 -23.47
CA SER A 281 6.54 -18.27 -23.76
C SER A 281 6.34 -19.13 -25.02
N SER A 282 5.09 -19.48 -25.34
CA SER A 282 4.72 -20.27 -26.52
C SER A 282 4.61 -19.44 -27.81
N HIS A 283 4.40 -18.12 -27.70
CA HIS A 283 4.34 -17.18 -28.82
C HIS A 283 5.29 -15.99 -28.62
N PRO A 284 6.62 -16.19 -28.67
CA PRO A 284 7.55 -15.08 -28.64
C PRO A 284 7.26 -14.17 -29.84
N ALA A 285 6.93 -12.92 -29.58
CA ALA A 285 6.63 -11.93 -30.61
C ALA A 285 7.80 -11.87 -31.61
N THR A 286 7.51 -12.20 -32.88
CA THR A 286 8.44 -12.09 -34.02
C THR A 286 8.79 -10.65 -34.35
#